data_AF-A0A1B6ATB9-F1
#
_entry.id   AF-A0A1B6ATB9-F1
#
_cell.length_a   1.000
_cell.length_b   1.000
_cell.length_c   1.000
_cell.angle_alpha   90.00
_cell.angle_beta   90.00
_cell.angle_gamma   90.00
#
_symmetry.space_group_name_H-M   'P 1'
#
loop_
_entity.id
_entity.type
_entity.pdbx_description
1 polymer ?
#
loop_
_entity_poly.entity_id
_entity_poly.type
_entity_poly.pdbx_seq_one_letter_code
_entity_poly.pdbx_strand_id
1 'polypeptide(L)'
;MKKMLFSIPESGWWLIAVATTVLFVIGMRMLGTGMKLPEELQNTVKRPSKRAKWTAYLLTPVGLGAILATNLIRPEPTPSILFLYSVACVSVPVALLPVRGRMLKDYIAQQQNPDVKIKPDRLTVAWVVCSLSTVILVAVLALMMTPYGMRK
;
A
#
# COMPACT_ATOMS: atom_id res chain seq x y z
N MET A 1 11.17 -8.79 29.27
CA MET A 1 11.45 -7.42 28.80
C MET A 1 10.31 -6.97 27.89
N LYS A 2 9.69 -5.81 28.15
CA LYS A 2 8.67 -5.26 27.24
C LYS A 2 9.35 -4.88 25.92
N LYS A 3 8.98 -5.52 24.81
CA LYS A 3 9.45 -5.13 23.48
C LYS A 3 8.76 -3.79 23.13
N MET A 4 9.55 -2.72 23.03
CA MET A 4 9.08 -1.36 22.75
C MET A 4 9.89 -0.79 21.59
N LEU A 5 9.23 0.00 20.73
CA LEU A 5 9.86 0.73 19.62
C LEU A 5 9.27 2.14 19.58
N PHE A 6 10.12 3.17 19.49
CA PHE A 6 9.72 4.59 19.59
C PHE A 6 8.89 4.92 20.85
N SER A 7 9.20 4.29 21.99
CA SER A 7 8.43 4.39 23.24
C SER A 7 6.98 3.88 23.15
N ILE A 8 6.62 3.19 22.06
CA ILE A 8 5.31 2.58 21.86
C ILE A 8 5.42 1.09 22.24
N PRO A 9 4.54 0.58 23.13
CA PRO A 9 4.49 -0.84 23.47
C PRO A 9 4.00 -1.66 22.28
N GLU A 10 4.32 -2.95 22.28
CA GLU A 10 3.88 -3.88 21.24
C GLU A 10 2.36 -3.83 20.97
N SER A 11 1.53 -3.71 22.00
CA SER A 11 0.07 -3.56 21.86
C SER A 11 -0.32 -2.29 21.08
N GLY A 12 0.44 -1.21 21.23
CA GLY A 12 0.25 0.02 20.45
C GLY A 12 0.58 -0.20 18.98
N TRP A 13 1.64 -0.96 18.68
CA TRP A 13 1.98 -1.33 17.31
C TRP A 13 0.95 -2.23 16.64
N TRP A 14 0.32 -3.14 17.39
CA TRP A 14 -0.80 -3.92 16.87
C TRP A 14 -1.99 -3.04 16.49
N LEU A 15 -2.33 -2.04 17.32
CA LEU A 15 -3.38 -1.07 16.98
C LEU A 15 -3.04 -0.26 15.73
N ILE A 16 -1.78 0.19 15.60
CA ILE A 16 -1.30 0.91 14.42
C ILE A 16 -1.37 0.01 13.17
N ALA A 17 -0.97 -1.26 13.28
CA ALA A 17 -1.04 -2.22 12.18
C ALA A 17 -2.49 -2.43 11.71
N VAL A 18 -3.45 -2.55 12.64
CA VAL A 18 -4.87 -2.65 12.30
C VAL A 18 -5.36 -1.37 11.63
N ALA A 19 -5.06 -0.19 12.20
CA ALA A 19 -5.48 1.09 11.64
C ALA A 19 -4.91 1.32 10.22
N THR A 20 -3.63 1.01 10.02
CA THR A 20 -2.97 1.15 8.71
C THR A 20 -3.50 0.14 7.68
N THR A 21 -3.89 -1.06 8.10
CA THR A 21 -4.59 -2.03 7.24
C THR A 21 -5.93 -1.48 6.77
N VAL A 22 -6.72 -0.91 7.69
CA VAL A 22 -8.01 -0.29 7.36
C VAL A 22 -7.80 0.87 6.38
N LEU A 23 -6.81 1.73 6.64
CA LEU A 23 -6.43 2.82 5.72
C LEU A 23 -6.00 2.31 4.35
N PHE A 24 -5.22 1.23 4.29
CA PHE A 24 -4.84 0.61 3.02
C PHE A 24 -6.08 0.13 2.25
N VAL A 25 -6.97 -0.61 2.89
CA VAL A 25 -8.20 -1.11 2.24
C VAL A 25 -9.08 0.06 1.75
N ILE A 26 -9.23 1.11 2.55
CA ILE A 26 -9.97 2.32 2.16
C ILE A 26 -9.28 3.06 1.01
N GLY A 27 -7.95 3.23 1.07
CA GLY A 27 -7.16 3.89 0.04
C GLY A 27 -7.24 3.16 -1.29
N MET A 28 -7.08 1.83 -1.27
CA MET A 28 -7.25 0.97 -2.44
C MET A 28 -8.68 1.04 -2.99
N ARG A 29 -9.70 1.11 -2.11
CA ARG A 29 -11.09 1.35 -2.53
C ARG A 29 -11.23 2.69 -3.25
N MET A 30 -10.65 3.76 -2.72
CA MET A 30 -10.70 5.10 -3.34
C MET A 30 -9.96 5.19 -4.66
N LEU A 31 -8.97 4.32 -4.91
CA LEU A 31 -8.37 4.16 -6.24
C LEU A 31 -9.36 3.55 -7.23
N GLY A 32 -10.20 2.60 -6.79
CA GLY A 32 -11.16 1.90 -7.65
C GLY A 32 -12.58 2.49 -7.71
N THR A 33 -12.96 3.43 -6.84
CA THR A 33 -14.31 4.04 -6.80
C THR A 33 -14.28 5.52 -7.20
N GLY A 34 -15.29 5.95 -7.97
CA GLY A 34 -15.41 7.33 -8.45
C GLY A 34 -14.73 7.62 -9.79
N MET A 35 -14.21 6.59 -10.47
CA MET A 35 -13.67 6.72 -11.83
C MET A 35 -14.83 6.96 -12.80
N LYS A 36 -14.99 8.19 -13.29
CA LYS A 36 -15.88 8.52 -14.41
C LYS A 36 -15.21 8.02 -15.70
N LEU A 37 -15.43 6.74 -16.04
CA LEU A 37 -15.10 6.26 -17.37
C LEU A 37 -16.16 6.76 -18.37
N PRO A 38 -15.77 7.13 -19.60
CA PRO A 38 -16.72 7.36 -20.70
C PRO A 38 -17.69 6.18 -20.84
N GLU A 39 -18.96 6.45 -21.17
CA GLU A 39 -20.02 5.42 -21.21
C GLU A 39 -19.68 4.23 -22.11
N GLU A 40 -19.00 4.47 -23.24
CA GLU A 40 -18.51 3.42 -24.15
C GLU A 40 -17.49 2.48 -23.49
N LEU A 41 -16.63 3.03 -22.62
CA LEU A 41 -15.62 2.27 -21.88
C LEU A 41 -16.21 1.61 -20.63
N GLN A 42 -17.28 2.15 -20.04
CA GLN A 42 -17.99 1.48 -18.94
C GLN A 42 -18.61 0.14 -19.37
N ASN A 43 -18.95 0.01 -20.65
CA ASN A 43 -19.53 -1.21 -21.21
C ASN A 43 -18.45 -2.25 -21.60
N THR A 44 -17.24 -1.81 -21.99
CA THR A 44 -16.11 -2.69 -22.35
C THR A 44 -15.21 -3.05 -21.17
N VAL A 45 -15.03 -2.16 -20.20
CA VAL A 45 -14.42 -2.52 -18.92
C VAL A 45 -15.40 -3.43 -18.22
N LYS A 46 -15.16 -4.75 -18.29
CA LYS A 46 -15.86 -5.75 -17.48
C LYS A 46 -15.89 -5.23 -16.05
N ARG A 47 -17.00 -4.63 -15.62
CA ARG A 47 -17.20 -4.27 -14.22
C ARG A 47 -16.90 -5.56 -13.47
N PRO A 48 -15.83 -5.61 -12.64
CA PRO A 48 -15.59 -6.82 -11.88
C PRO A 48 -16.89 -7.09 -11.14
N SER A 49 -17.43 -8.31 -11.32
CA SER A 49 -18.73 -8.66 -10.77
C SER A 49 -18.74 -8.25 -9.31
N LYS A 50 -19.90 -7.86 -8.76
CA LYS A 50 -19.99 -7.48 -7.33
C LYS A 50 -19.28 -8.51 -6.43
N ARG A 51 -19.31 -9.78 -6.85
CA ARG A 51 -18.58 -10.91 -6.27
C ARG A 51 -17.06 -10.79 -6.39
N ALA A 52 -16.50 -10.54 -7.57
CA ALA A 52 -15.05 -10.35 -7.74
C ALA A 52 -14.49 -9.15 -6.95
N LYS A 53 -15.25 -8.05 -6.85
CA LYS A 53 -14.90 -6.93 -5.97
C LYS A 53 -14.85 -7.39 -4.51
N TRP A 54 -15.91 -8.06 -4.03
CA TRP A 54 -15.98 -8.59 -2.67
C TRP A 54 -14.86 -9.60 -2.37
N THR A 55 -14.55 -10.48 -3.32
CA THR A 55 -13.45 -11.45 -3.18
C THR A 55 -12.12 -10.74 -3.03
N ALA A 56 -11.81 -9.72 -3.84
CA ALA A 56 -10.60 -8.93 -3.67
C ALA A 56 -10.56 -8.23 -2.30
N TYR A 57 -11.69 -7.66 -1.84
CA TYR A 57 -11.78 -7.03 -0.52
C TYR A 57 -11.57 -7.97 0.65
N LEU A 58 -11.96 -9.25 0.52
CA LEU A 58 -11.69 -10.26 1.55
C LEU A 58 -10.28 -10.83 1.43
N LEU A 59 -9.80 -11.10 0.21
CA LEU A 59 -8.48 -11.72 0.01
C LEU A 59 -7.35 -10.77 0.39
N THR A 60 -7.48 -9.46 0.14
CA THR A 60 -6.43 -8.48 0.45
C THR A 60 -6.05 -8.45 1.94
N PRO A 61 -6.97 -8.27 2.90
CA PRO A 61 -6.63 -8.30 4.32
C PRO A 61 -6.16 -9.69 4.77
N VAL A 62 -6.70 -10.78 4.21
CA VAL A 62 -6.24 -12.14 4.49
C VAL A 62 -4.78 -12.33 4.04
N GLY A 63 -4.44 -11.88 2.83
CA GLY A 63 -3.09 -11.94 2.28
C GLY A 63 -2.12 -11.08 3.08
N LEU A 64 -2.51 -9.85 3.45
CA LEU A 64 -1.72 -9.00 4.33
C LEU A 64 -1.51 -9.64 5.71
N GLY A 65 -2.54 -10.28 6.27
CA GLY A 65 -2.45 -11.03 7.52
C GLY A 65 -1.49 -12.20 7.43
N ALA A 66 -1.51 -12.96 6.32
CA ALA A 66 -0.58 -14.06 6.10
C ALA A 66 0.88 -13.58 5.95
N ILE A 67 1.10 -12.48 5.23
CA ILE A 67 2.43 -11.85 5.12
C ILE A 67 2.92 -11.38 6.50
N LEU A 68 2.05 -10.75 7.29
CA LEU A 68 2.41 -10.33 8.64
C LEU A 68 2.73 -11.56 9.53
N ALA A 69 1.87 -12.57 9.53
CA ALA A 69 2.05 -13.80 10.30
C ALA A 69 3.37 -14.50 9.98
N THR A 70 3.70 -14.62 8.69
CA THR A 70 4.98 -15.21 8.25
C THR A 70 6.19 -14.37 8.66
N ASN A 71 6.09 -13.05 8.64
CA ASN A 71 7.17 -12.19 9.12
C ASN A 71 7.34 -12.25 10.64
N LEU A 72 6.26 -12.46 11.40
CA LEU A 72 6.31 -12.62 12.87
C LEU A 72 7.01 -13.90 13.33
N ILE A 73 7.21 -14.89 12.43
CA ILE A 73 8.00 -16.10 12.72
C ILE A 73 9.50 -15.78 12.73
N ARG A 74 9.92 -14.65 12.13
CA ARG A 74 11.33 -14.25 12.12
C ARG A 74 11.81 -13.89 13.53
N PRO A 75 13.10 -14.11 13.83
CA PRO A 75 13.69 -13.77 15.14
C PRO A 75 13.75 -12.27 15.45
N GLU A 76 13.35 -11.42 14.51
CA GLU A 76 13.32 -9.96 14.66
C GLU A 76 12.28 -9.50 15.71
N PRO A 77 12.49 -8.35 16.36
CA PRO A 77 11.54 -7.83 17.33
C PRO A 77 10.20 -7.47 16.68
N THR A 78 9.12 -8.02 17.24
CA THR A 78 7.72 -7.81 16.81
C THR A 78 7.36 -6.34 16.51
N PRO A 79 7.73 -5.36 17.36
CA PRO A 79 7.44 -3.95 17.07
C PRO A 79 8.05 -3.44 15.75
N SER A 80 9.25 -3.88 15.38
CA SER A 80 9.91 -3.48 14.12
C SER A 80 9.21 -4.06 12.91
N ILE A 81 8.75 -5.31 13.01
CA ILE A 81 7.95 -5.97 11.97
C ILE A 81 6.62 -5.22 11.77
N LEU A 82 5.93 -4.90 12.87
CA LEU A 82 4.66 -4.15 12.83
C LEU A 82 4.83 -2.72 12.30
N PHE A 83 5.96 -2.07 12.61
CA PHE A 83 6.31 -0.76 12.05
C PHE A 83 6.47 -0.83 10.53
N LEU A 84 7.33 -1.73 10.03
CA LEU A 84 7.56 -1.88 8.58
C LEU A 84 6.29 -2.27 7.84
N TYR A 85 5.48 -3.16 8.43
CA TYR A 85 4.17 -3.51 7.91
C TYR A 85 3.25 -2.30 7.78
N SER A 86 3.16 -1.49 8.84
CA SER A 86 2.32 -0.28 8.88
C SER A 86 2.78 0.76 7.85
N VAL A 87 4.09 0.97 7.74
CA VAL A 87 4.70 1.86 6.75
C VAL A 87 4.37 1.39 5.33
N ALA A 88 4.50 0.09 5.04
CA ALA A 88 4.17 -0.46 3.73
C ALA A 88 2.67 -0.30 3.40
N CYS A 89 1.79 -0.52 4.37
CA CYS A 89 0.35 -0.36 4.19
C CYS A 89 -0.03 1.10 3.89
N VAL A 90 0.65 2.08 4.47
CA VAL A 90 0.34 3.51 4.24
C VAL A 90 1.03 4.05 2.99
N SER A 91 2.23 3.58 2.68
CA SER A 91 3.04 4.14 1.59
C SER A 91 2.42 3.93 0.21
N VAL A 92 1.81 2.77 -0.02
CA VAL A 92 1.17 2.42 -1.29
C VAL A 92 0.04 3.39 -1.65
N PRO A 93 -1.00 3.61 -0.81
CA PRO A 93 -2.06 4.56 -1.13
C PRO A 93 -1.52 5.99 -1.21
N VAL A 94 -0.55 6.38 -0.38
CA VAL A 94 0.08 7.72 -0.46
C VAL A 94 0.81 7.93 -1.79
N ALA A 95 1.50 6.91 -2.29
CA ALA A 95 2.20 6.98 -3.57
C ALA A 95 1.22 7.04 -4.76
N LEU A 96 0.12 6.29 -4.70
CA LEU A 96 -0.80 6.10 -5.84
C LEU A 96 -1.96 7.11 -5.91
N LEU A 97 -2.52 7.54 -4.79
CA LEU A 97 -3.69 8.43 -4.78
C LEU A 97 -3.48 9.77 -5.50
N PRO A 98 -2.32 10.46 -5.36
CA PRO A 98 -2.09 11.75 -6.05
C PRO A 98 -2.04 11.61 -7.58
N VAL A 99 -1.56 10.47 -8.08
CA VAL A 99 -1.36 10.21 -9.51
C VAL A 99 -2.50 9.42 -10.14
N ARG A 100 -3.51 9.02 -9.36
CA ARG A 100 -4.63 8.17 -9.82
C ARG A 100 -5.31 8.69 -11.09
N GLY A 101 -5.49 10.01 -11.19
CA GLY A 101 -6.15 10.62 -12.34
C GLY A 101 -5.32 10.55 -13.62
N ARG A 102 -3.99 10.59 -13.51
CA ARG A 102 -3.07 10.45 -14.64
C ARG A 102 -3.00 8.99 -15.10
N MET A 103 -2.86 8.06 -14.15
CA MET A 103 -2.89 6.62 -14.45
C MET A 103 -4.19 6.21 -15.13
N LEU A 104 -5.33 6.78 -14.71
CA LEU A 104 -6.62 6.50 -15.34
C LEU A 104 -6.70 7.05 -16.77
N LYS A 105 -6.16 8.24 -17.02
CA LYS A 105 -6.10 8.81 -18.39
C LYS A 105 -5.24 7.93 -19.30
N ASP A 106 -4.07 7.51 -18.83
CA ASP A 106 -3.19 6.62 -19.59
C ASP A 106 -3.88 5.26 -19.88
N TYR A 107 -4.58 4.70 -18.89
CA TYR A 107 -5.36 3.48 -19.05
C TYR A 107 -6.48 3.63 -20.09
N ILE A 108 -7.26 4.71 -20.02
CA ILE A 108 -8.33 5.01 -20.98
C ILE A 108 -7.75 5.18 -22.39
N ALA A 109 -6.68 5.95 -22.53
CA ALA A 109 -6.07 6.21 -23.82
C ALA A 109 -5.50 4.91 -24.45
N GLN A 110 -4.97 4.01 -23.62
CA GLN A 110 -4.47 2.72 -24.08
C GLN A 110 -5.59 1.75 -24.45
N GLN A 111 -6.74 1.82 -23.77
CA GLN A 111 -7.91 1.03 -24.15
C GLN A 111 -8.55 1.52 -25.46
N GLN A 112 -8.52 2.83 -25.72
CA GLN A 112 -8.99 3.42 -26.97
C GLN A 112 -8.05 3.13 -28.15
N ASN A 113 -6.75 2.98 -27.90
CA ASN A 113 -5.73 2.73 -28.92
C ASN A 113 -4.86 1.52 -28.54
N PRO A 114 -5.40 0.29 -28.61
CA PRO A 114 -4.70 -0.91 -28.13
C PRO A 114 -3.40 -1.21 -28.90
N ASP A 115 -3.31 -0.80 -30.16
CA ASP A 115 -2.12 -0.98 -31.00
C ASP A 115 -0.99 0.00 -30.66
N VAL A 116 -1.28 1.03 -29.85
CA VAL A 116 -0.30 2.04 -29.44
C VAL A 116 0.14 1.77 -28.01
N LYS A 117 1.43 1.46 -27.84
CA LYS A 117 2.03 1.31 -26.51
C LYS A 117 2.18 2.68 -25.84
N ILE A 118 1.19 3.04 -25.03
CA ILE A 118 1.26 4.24 -24.19
C ILE A 118 2.30 4.00 -23.09
N LYS A 119 3.32 4.85 -23.07
CA LYS A 119 4.32 4.83 -22.00
C LYS A 119 3.73 5.53 -20.77
N PRO A 120 3.92 4.98 -19.56
CA PRO A 120 3.47 5.64 -18.35
C PRO A 120 4.12 7.03 -18.24
N ASP A 121 3.33 8.03 -17.84
CA ASP A 121 3.80 9.39 -17.62
C ASP A 121 5.06 9.41 -16.76
N ARG A 122 6.14 10.01 -17.27
CA ARG A 122 7.44 10.09 -16.56
C ARG A 122 7.29 10.78 -15.21
N LEU A 123 6.39 11.76 -15.09
CA LEU A 123 6.16 12.44 -13.83
C LEU A 123 5.45 11.54 -12.81
N THR A 124 4.51 10.72 -13.28
CA THR A 124 3.86 9.69 -12.46
C THR A 124 4.87 8.65 -11.98
N VAL A 125 5.73 8.15 -12.88
CA VAL A 125 6.80 7.21 -12.51
C VAL A 125 7.77 7.84 -11.51
N ALA A 126 8.25 9.06 -11.79
CA ALA A 126 9.16 9.78 -10.91
C ALA A 126 8.54 10.02 -9.53
N TRP A 127 7.26 10.41 -9.46
CA TRP A 127 6.55 10.58 -8.18
C TRP A 127 6.48 9.28 -7.38
N VAL A 128 6.06 8.18 -7.99
CA VAL A 128 5.94 6.88 -7.31
C VAL A 128 7.32 6.40 -6.84
N VAL A 129 8.34 6.50 -7.70
CA VAL A 129 9.71 6.07 -7.35
C VAL A 129 10.30 6.94 -6.24
N CYS A 130 10.19 8.27 -6.34
CA CYS A 130 10.69 9.18 -5.32
C CYS A 130 9.96 8.98 -3.99
N SER A 131 8.63 8.92 -4.00
CA SER A 131 7.84 8.73 -2.77
C SER A 131 8.17 7.42 -2.06
N LEU A 132 8.22 6.30 -2.79
CA LEU A 132 8.59 5.01 -2.20
C LEU A 132 10.04 4.99 -1.71
N SER A 133 10.97 5.58 -2.47
CA SER A 133 12.38 5.71 -2.06
C SER A 133 12.50 6.53 -0.77
N THR A 134 11.82 7.66 -0.69
CA THR A 134 11.81 8.51 0.51
C THR A 134 11.24 7.75 1.71
N VAL A 135 10.13 7.02 1.54
CA VAL A 135 9.55 6.22 2.62
C VAL A 135 10.52 5.14 3.10
N ILE A 136 11.18 4.43 2.19
CA ILE A 136 12.18 3.42 2.55
C ILE A 136 13.33 4.06 3.33
N LEU A 137 13.87 5.18 2.85
CA LEU A 137 14.95 5.89 3.54
C LEU A 137 14.54 6.34 4.94
N VAL A 138 13.34 6.93 5.08
CA VAL A 138 12.82 7.36 6.38
C VAL A 138 12.60 6.16 7.31
N ALA A 139 12.05 5.06 6.82
CA ALA A 139 11.84 3.86 7.63
C ALA A 139 13.16 3.25 8.11
N VAL A 140 14.16 3.15 7.23
CA VAL A 140 15.50 2.68 7.58
C VAL A 140 16.15 3.61 8.60
N LEU A 141 16.12 4.94 8.36
CA LEU A 141 16.65 5.92 9.30
C LEU A 141 15.95 5.84 10.66
N ALA A 142 14.64 5.69 10.70
CA ALA A 142 13.89 5.54 11.94
C ALA A 142 14.31 4.27 12.70
N LEU A 143 14.51 3.15 12.01
CA LEU A 143 15.00 1.91 12.62
C LEU A 143 16.48 2.00 13.07
N MET A 144 17.31 2.77 12.36
CA MET A 144 18.71 2.99 12.77
C MET A 144 18.84 3.96 13.96
N MET A 145 17.95 4.95 14.05
CA MET A 145 17.91 5.91 15.16
C MET A 145 17.24 5.36 16.41
N THR A 146 16.48 4.26 16.28
CA THR A 146 16.05 3.54 17.47
C THR A 146 17.24 2.78 18.02
N PRO A 147 17.52 2.87 19.34
CA PRO A 147 18.58 2.09 19.94
C PRO A 147 18.18 0.62 19.82
N TYR A 148 18.65 -0.05 18.77
CA TYR A 148 18.83 -1.49 18.74
C TYR A 148 19.55 -1.81 20.05
N GLY A 149 18.83 -2.44 20.97
CA GLY A 149 19.17 -2.45 22.39
C GLY A 149 20.63 -2.79 22.65
N MET A 150 21.18 -2.20 23.72
CA MET A 150 22.36 -2.73 24.40
C MET A 150 22.27 -4.26 24.40
N ARG A 151 23.08 -4.91 23.56
CA ARG A 151 23.34 -6.34 23.66
C ARG A 151 23.81 -6.58 25.09
N LYS A 152 22.99 -7.25 25.87
CA LYS A 152 23.45 -8.13 26.94
C LYS A 152 22.93 -9.51 26.61
#